data_AF-A0A495KCL4-F1
#
_entry.id   AF-A0A495KCL4-F1
#
_cell.length_a   1.000
_cell.length_b   1.000
_cell.length_c   1.000
_cell.angle_alpha   90.00
_cell.angle_beta   90.00
_cell.angle_gamma   90.00
#
_symmetry.space_group_name_H-M   'P 1'
#
loop_
_entity.id
_entity.type
_entity.pdbx_description
1 polymer ?
#
loop_
_entity_poly.entity_id
_entity_poly.type
_entity_poly.pdbx_seq_one_letter_code
_entity_poly.pdbx_strand_id
1 'polypeptide(L)' 'MTSPVRCVCAAALARARACYGHLEGRDVWASSSLAPGSSYRGTLRIPSNRPGYVHIDRGDPESSKVWHLDDITEITPD' A
#
# COMPACT_ATOMS: atom_id res chain seq x y z
N MET A 1 5.53 19.79 -23.14
CA MET A 1 5.17 20.12 -21.74
C MET A 1 4.53 18.89 -21.11
N THR A 2 5.34 18.04 -20.48
CA THR A 2 4.89 16.82 -19.80
C THR A 2 4.41 17.22 -18.41
N SER A 3 3.11 17.01 -18.14
CA SER A 3 2.43 17.53 -16.96
C SER A 3 3.08 17.09 -15.65
N PRO A 4 3.33 18.02 -14.70
CA PRO A 4 3.97 17.73 -13.40
C PRO A 4 3.24 16.64 -12.59
N VAL A 5 1.92 16.49 -12.81
CA VAL A 5 1.08 15.45 -12.21
C VAL A 5 1.61 14.04 -12.51
N ARG A 6 2.11 13.78 -13.74
CA ARG A 6 2.66 12.46 -14.09
C ARG A 6 3.94 12.14 -13.31
N CYS A 7 4.76 13.15 -13.03
CA CYS A 7 5.98 12.99 -12.24
C CYS A 7 5.66 12.69 -10.76
N VAL A 8 4.63 13.34 -10.20
CA VAL A 8 4.19 13.10 -8.81
C VAL A 8 3.64 11.68 -8.65
N CYS A 9 2.80 11.22 -9.60
CA CYS A 9 2.28 9.86 -9.61
C CYS A 9 3.41 8.81 -9.74
N ALA A 10 4.37 9.02 -10.63
CA ALA A 10 5.50 8.12 -10.79
C ALA A 10 6.37 8.06 -9.53
N ALA A 11 6.63 9.21 -8.90
CA ALA A 11 7.39 9.28 -7.65
C ALA A 11 6.68 8.58 -6.49
N ALA A 12 5.36 8.76 -6.36
CA ALA A 12 4.57 8.09 -5.31
C ALA A 12 4.54 6.56 -5.49
N LEU A 13 4.41 6.06 -6.73
CA LEU A 13 4.52 4.63 -7.03
C LEU A 13 5.94 4.10 -6.74
N ALA A 14 6.97 4.84 -7.12
CA ALA A 14 8.36 4.47 -6.85
C ALA A 14 8.62 4.40 -5.33
N ARG A 15 8.08 5.34 -4.55
CA ARG A 15 8.17 5.30 -3.08
C ARG A 15 7.48 4.07 -2.50
N ALA A 16 6.26 3.75 -2.94
CA ALA A 16 5.56 2.54 -2.49
C ALA A 16 6.41 1.27 -2.72
N ARG A 17 6.98 1.14 -3.93
CA ARG A 17 7.84 0.01 -4.29
C ARG A 17 9.18 0.00 -3.55
N ALA A 18 9.77 1.16 -3.30
CA ALA A 18 11.01 1.25 -2.54
C ALA A 18 10.78 0.83 -1.08
N CYS A 19 9.67 1.24 -0.46
CA CYS A 19 9.33 0.88 0.91
C CYS A 19 8.89 -0.58 1.03
N TYR A 20 8.03 -1.06 0.14
CA TYR A 20 7.31 -2.32 0.33
C TYR A 20 7.35 -3.30 -0.85
N GLY A 21 8.04 -2.98 -1.93
CA GLY A 21 8.10 -3.84 -3.12
C GLY A 21 8.72 -5.21 -2.85
N HIS A 22 9.60 -5.31 -1.85
CA HIS A 22 10.16 -6.59 -1.39
C HIS A 22 9.14 -7.48 -0.65
N LEU A 23 7.98 -6.93 -0.27
CA LEU A 23 6.85 -7.63 0.34
C LEU A 23 5.68 -7.83 -0.62
N GLU A 24 5.76 -7.31 -1.86
CA GLU A 24 4.68 -7.43 -2.83
C GLU A 24 4.38 -8.91 -3.14
N GLY A 25 3.11 -9.29 -3.04
CA GLY A 25 2.64 -10.67 -3.21
C GLY A 25 2.83 -11.58 -1.99
N ARG A 26 3.34 -11.06 -0.87
CA ARG A 26 3.45 -11.79 0.39
C ARG A 26 2.30 -11.43 1.32
N ASP A 27 1.94 -12.37 2.19
CA ASP A 27 1.08 -12.08 3.32
C ASP A 27 1.83 -11.23 4.34
N VAL A 28 1.18 -10.16 4.76
CA VAL A 28 1.70 -9.16 5.69
C VAL A 28 0.63 -8.81 6.72
N TRP A 29 1.09 -8.37 7.88
CA TRP A 29 0.32 -7.58 8.81
C TRP A 29 0.58 -6.10 8.55
N ALA A 30 -0.48 -5.33 8.39
CA ALA A 30 -0.38 -3.90 8.13
C ALA A 30 -1.27 -3.13 9.11
N SER A 31 -0.72 -2.06 9.68
CA SER A 31 -1.37 -1.23 10.70
C SER A 31 -1.49 0.20 10.20
N SER A 32 -2.64 0.84 10.46
CA SER A 32 -2.91 2.22 10.02
C SER A 32 -2.93 3.21 11.19
N SER A 33 -2.45 4.43 10.93
CA SER A 33 -2.52 5.55 11.85
C SER A 33 -3.95 6.07 12.06
N LEU A 34 -4.85 5.82 11.11
CA LEU A 34 -6.27 6.18 11.18
C LEU A 34 -7.08 5.24 12.08
N ALA A 35 -6.57 4.03 12.33
CA ALA A 35 -7.20 3.03 13.20
C ALA A 35 -6.13 2.40 14.11
N PRO A 36 -5.59 3.16 15.07
CA PRO A 36 -4.52 2.69 15.94
C PRO A 36 -5.01 1.47 16.75
N GLY A 37 -4.19 0.39 16.73
CA GLY A 37 -4.51 -0.89 17.36
C GLY A 37 -5.26 -1.89 16.47
N SER A 38 -5.63 -1.52 15.24
CA SER A 38 -6.20 -2.45 14.25
C SER A 38 -5.14 -2.87 13.23
N SER A 39 -4.66 -4.10 13.34
CA SER A 39 -3.81 -4.73 12.32
C SER A 39 -4.65 -5.52 11.33
N TYR A 40 -4.33 -5.40 10.05
CA TYR A 40 -4.98 -6.12 8.97
C TYR A 40 -3.99 -7.08 8.34
N ARG A 41 -4.38 -8.35 8.26
CA ARG A 41 -3.61 -9.39 7.58
C ARG A 41 -4.11 -9.57 6.17
N GLY A 42 -3.20 -9.69 5.21
CA GLY A 42 -3.52 -10.10 3.85
C GLY A 42 -2.32 -9.97 2.92
N THR A 43 -2.52 -10.29 1.65
CA THR A 43 -1.47 -10.21 0.65
C THR A 43 -1.25 -8.77 0.20
N LEU A 44 -0.02 -8.27 0.32
CA LEU A 44 0.32 -6.91 -0.10
C LEU A 44 0.36 -6.78 -1.62
N ARG A 45 -0.27 -5.74 -2.16
CA ARG A 45 -0.25 -5.36 -3.58
C ARG A 45 0.04 -3.87 -3.72
N ILE A 46 0.86 -3.49 -4.71
CA ILE A 46 1.18 -2.09 -4.99
C ILE A 46 0.55 -1.69 -6.35
N PRO A 47 -0.71 -1.19 -6.34
CA PRO A 47 -1.43 -0.87 -7.56
C PRO A 47 -0.76 0.24 -8.35
N SER A 48 -0.36 -0.04 -9.60
CA SER A 48 0.24 0.97 -10.49
C SER A 48 -0.77 2.01 -10.99
N ASN A 49 -2.07 1.66 -10.96
CA ASN A 49 -3.19 2.56 -11.31
C ASN A 49 -3.59 3.49 -10.15
N ARG A 50 -3.06 3.27 -8.93
CA ARG A 50 -3.33 4.10 -7.75
C ARG A 50 -2.02 4.42 -7.02
N PRO A 51 -1.17 5.29 -7.60
CA PRO A 51 0.13 5.62 -7.05
C PRO A 51 0.00 6.26 -5.65
N GLY A 52 0.88 5.87 -4.72
CA GLY A 52 0.81 6.33 -3.33
C GLY A 52 -0.13 5.51 -2.44
N TYR A 53 -0.70 4.42 -2.95
CA TYR A 53 -1.53 3.52 -2.17
C TYR A 53 -0.96 2.10 -2.18
N VAL A 54 -1.25 1.35 -1.13
CA VAL A 54 -1.11 -0.10 -1.07
C VAL A 54 -2.47 -0.75 -0.92
N HIS A 55 -2.58 -1.98 -1.40
CA HIS A 55 -3.78 -2.80 -1.27
C HIS A 55 -3.43 -4.07 -0.50
N ILE A 56 -4.13 -4.32 0.60
CA ILE A 56 -4.05 -5.54 1.39
C ILE A 56 -5.22 -6.42 0.96
N ASP A 57 -4.91 -7.42 0.15
CA ASP A 57 -5.87 -8.36 -0.44
C ASP A 57 -6.12 -9.53 0.51
N ARG A 58 -7.38 -9.77 0.86
CA ARG A 58 -7.80 -10.90 1.72
C ARG A 58 -8.53 -12.00 0.98
N GLY A 59 -8.58 -11.95 -0.35
CA GLY A 59 -9.31 -12.87 -1.21
C GLY A 59 -10.75 -12.45 -1.49
N ASP A 60 -11.27 -11.44 -0.78
CA ASP A 60 -12.59 -10.85 -1.02
C ASP A 60 -12.55 -9.30 -0.97
N PRO A 61 -13.32 -8.60 -1.83
CA PRO A 61 -13.29 -7.14 -1.90
C PRO A 61 -13.80 -6.44 -0.63
N GLU A 62 -14.65 -7.11 0.15
CA GLU A 62 -15.29 -6.54 1.35
C GLU A 62 -14.33 -6.50 2.54
N SER A 63 -13.41 -7.47 2.62
CA SER A 63 -12.40 -7.58 3.66
C SER A 63 -11.06 -6.98 3.27
N SER A 64 -10.83 -6.76 1.97
CA SER A 64 -9.61 -6.14 1.46
C SER A 64 -9.59 -4.64 1.76
N LYS A 65 -8.39 -4.07 1.97
CA LYS A 65 -8.23 -2.65 2.31
C LYS A 65 -7.21 -1.96 1.45
N VAL A 66 -7.54 -0.72 1.05
CA VAL A 66 -6.64 0.17 0.33
C VAL A 66 -6.28 1.33 1.24
N TRP A 67 -4.99 1.55 1.45
CA TRP A 67 -4.47 2.62 2.31
C TRP A 67 -3.47 3.49 1.59
N HIS A 68 -3.48 4.79 1.90
CA HIS A 68 -2.43 5.69 1.44
C HIS A 68 -1.15 5.40 2.21
N LEU A 69 0.02 5.56 1.57
CA LEU A 69 1.31 5.32 2.22
C LEU A 69 1.49 6.12 3.52
N ASP A 70 0.98 7.35 3.56
CA ASP A 70 1.07 8.22 4.75
C ASP A 70 0.16 7.77 5.90
N ASP A 71 -0.85 6.92 5.62
CA ASP A 71 -1.76 6.37 6.63
C ASP A 71 -1.25 5.07 7.24
N ILE A 72 -0.13 4.53 6.73
CA ILE A 72 0.44 3.26 7.17
C ILE A 72 1.47 3.54 8.25
N THR A 73 1.24 2.98 9.42
CA THR A 73 2.20 3.05 10.53
C THR A 73 3.29 1.99 10.38
N GLU A 74 2.89 0.77 10.02
CA GLU A 74 3.79 -0.38 9.95
C GLU A 74 3.25 -1.45 8.98
N ILE A 75 4.16 -2.12 8.27
CA ILE A 75 3.89 -3.36 7.55
C ILE A 75 4.98 -4.37 7.92
N THR A 76 4.57 -5.53 8.41
CA THR A 76 5.45 -6.64 8.76
C THR A 76 5.06 -7.89 7.98
N PRO A 77 6.02 -8.66 7.44
CA PRO A 77 5.72 -9.98 6.89
C PRO A 77 5.20 -10.92 7.98
N ASP A 78 4.25 -11.79 7.62
CA ASP A 78 3.83 -12.92 8.47
C ASP A 78 4.91 -14.03 8.51
#